data_AF-A0A3S0JT94-F1
#
_entry.id   AF-A0A3S0JT94-F1
#
_cell.length_a   1.000
_cell.length_b   1.000
_cell.length_c   1.000
_cell.angle_alpha   90.00
_cell.angle_beta   90.00
_cell.angle_gamma   90.00
#
_symmetry.space_group_name_H-M   'P 1'
#
loop_
_entity.id
_entity.type
_entity.pdbx_description
1 polymer ?
#
loop_
_entity_poly.entity_id
_entity_poly.type
_entity_poly.pdbx_seq_one_letter_code
_entity_poly.pdbx_strand_id
1 'polypeptide(L)'
;MKLNKPIALEKLNTTQSKVSHPYGNRKANKAMSQFAYNKMISAIKNRAEKMGVAVFDVNPAYTSQIGKIKYMKRLGISIHQAASYVIARRAMGFKETLPPVLHSLLPEKIAGLHHWAQWKWISSCLTDVRKHTFYQIELFSCDKIDSMNQLFPQGALSDLEVKGLFKVKSRKPIA
;
A
#
# COMPACT_ATOMS: atom_id res chain seq x y z
N MET A 1 -16.08 13.76 29.10
CA MET A 1 -15.30 14.26 27.95
C MET A 1 -15.47 13.27 26.79
N LYS A 2 -16.21 13.60 25.72
CA LYS A 2 -16.30 12.73 24.54
C LYS A 2 -14.93 12.74 23.87
N LEU A 3 -14.22 11.61 23.90
CA LEU A 3 -12.92 11.49 23.25
C LEU A 3 -13.14 11.50 21.73
N ASN A 4 -12.70 12.56 21.06
CA ASN A 4 -12.71 12.72 19.59
C ASN A 4 -11.65 11.84 18.90
N LYS A 5 -11.58 10.55 19.25
CA LYS A 5 -10.62 9.58 18.73
C LYS A 5 -11.36 8.44 18.05
N PRO A 6 -11.88 8.65 16.82
CA PRO A 6 -12.57 7.61 16.09
C PRO A 6 -11.60 6.48 15.69
N ILE A 7 -12.17 5.30 15.41
CA ILE A 7 -11.43 4.16 14.88
C ILE A 7 -11.56 4.17 13.35
N ALA A 8 -10.45 3.96 12.64
CA ALA A 8 -10.47 3.79 11.19
C ALA A 8 -10.15 2.33 10.86
N LEU A 9 -10.98 1.71 10.01
CA LEU A 9 -10.84 0.34 9.56
C LEU A 9 -10.80 0.31 8.04
N GLU A 10 -9.96 -0.54 7.46
CA GLU A 10 -10.05 -0.81 6.03
C GLU A 10 -11.30 -1.64 5.72
N LYS A 11 -11.85 -1.46 4.51
CA LYS A 11 -12.90 -2.33 3.98
C LYS A 11 -12.28 -3.40 3.09
N LEU A 12 -11.61 -4.39 3.69
CA LEU A 12 -11.06 -5.53 2.93
C LEU A 12 -12.17 -6.50 2.53
N ASN A 13 -12.17 -6.91 1.25
CA ASN A 13 -13.01 -7.99 0.78
C ASN A 13 -12.22 -9.31 0.75
N THR A 14 -12.21 -10.03 1.88
CA THR A 14 -11.51 -11.32 1.99
C THR A 14 -12.34 -12.51 1.50
N THR A 15 -13.53 -12.28 0.92
CA THR A 15 -14.39 -13.37 0.43
C THR A 15 -13.82 -13.97 -0.85
N GLN A 16 -13.43 -13.12 -1.81
CA GLN A 16 -12.88 -13.56 -3.10
C GLN A 16 -11.60 -14.40 -2.93
N SER A 17 -10.72 -14.03 -2.00
CA SER A 17 -9.49 -14.80 -1.72
C SER A 17 -9.74 -16.20 -1.16
N LYS A 18 -10.90 -16.43 -0.53
CA LYS A 18 -11.30 -17.76 -0.03
C LYS A 18 -11.82 -18.68 -1.14
N VAL A 19 -12.36 -18.09 -2.21
CA VAL A 19 -12.99 -18.84 -3.33
C VAL A 19 -12.09 -18.92 -4.57
N SER A 20 -11.11 -18.03 -4.74
CA SER A 20 -10.36 -17.92 -6.00
C SER A 20 -9.38 -19.06 -6.26
N HIS A 21 -8.98 -19.82 -5.23
CA HIS A 21 -7.96 -20.88 -5.36
C HIS A 21 -8.36 -22.20 -4.71
N PRO A 22 -9.40 -22.91 -5.21
CA PRO A 22 -9.79 -24.21 -4.67
C PRO A 22 -8.64 -25.22 -4.66
N TYR A 23 -7.83 -25.21 -5.73
CA TYR A 23 -6.67 -26.08 -5.93
C TYR A 23 -5.31 -25.38 -5.68
N GLY A 24 -5.32 -24.24 -4.99
CA GLY A 24 -4.09 -23.48 -4.67
C GLY A 24 -3.24 -24.12 -3.58
N ASN A 25 -2.22 -23.38 -3.14
CA ASN A 25 -1.35 -23.83 -2.04
C ASN A 25 -2.16 -24.04 -0.75
N ARG A 26 -2.20 -25.30 -0.28
CA ARG A 26 -2.94 -25.71 0.93
C ARG A 26 -2.63 -24.85 2.17
N LYS A 27 -1.36 -24.47 2.38
CA LYS A 27 -0.94 -23.66 3.53
C LYS A 27 -1.51 -22.23 3.43
N ALA A 28 -1.44 -21.63 2.25
CA ALA A 28 -2.01 -20.31 2.00
C ALA A 28 -3.54 -20.33 2.15
N ASN A 29 -4.21 -21.33 1.57
CA ASN A 29 -5.65 -21.52 1.69
C ASN A 29 -6.10 -21.68 3.14
N LYS A 30 -5.38 -22.48 3.92
CA LYS A 30 -5.66 -22.64 5.36
C LYS A 30 -5.56 -21.30 6.09
N ALA A 31 -4.49 -20.53 5.88
CA ALA A 31 -4.31 -19.22 6.51
C ALA A 31 -5.43 -18.24 6.14
N MET A 32 -5.84 -18.20 4.86
CA MET A 32 -6.94 -17.36 4.39
C MET A 32 -8.28 -17.77 4.99
N SER A 33 -8.58 -19.07 5.02
CA SER A 33 -9.83 -19.59 5.60
C SER A 33 -9.91 -19.35 7.10
N GLN A 34 -8.80 -19.51 7.83
CA GLN A 34 -8.69 -19.23 9.26
C GLN A 34 -8.83 -17.74 9.59
N PHE A 35 -8.54 -16.85 8.64
CA PHE A 35 -8.67 -15.42 8.86
C PHE A 35 -10.15 -15.02 8.91
N ALA A 36 -10.66 -14.84 10.13
CA ALA A 36 -12.04 -14.48 10.42
C ALA A 36 -12.26 -12.95 10.36
N TYR A 37 -11.86 -12.32 9.25
CA TYR A 37 -11.89 -10.87 9.07
C TYR A 37 -13.22 -10.24 9.48
N ASN A 38 -14.32 -10.73 8.91
CA ASN A 38 -15.66 -10.22 9.18
C ASN A 38 -16.01 -10.31 10.67
N LYS A 39 -15.64 -11.41 11.35
CA LYS A 39 -15.91 -11.59 12.78
C LYS A 39 -15.16 -10.57 13.62
N MET A 40 -13.88 -10.29 13.29
CA MET A 40 -13.09 -9.27 13.99
C MET A 40 -13.69 -7.87 13.79
N ILE A 41 -14.02 -7.50 12.55
CA ILE A 41 -14.58 -6.18 12.24
C ILE A 41 -15.94 -5.99 12.91
N SER A 42 -16.82 -6.99 12.87
CA SER A 42 -18.10 -6.94 13.57
C SER A 42 -17.93 -6.78 15.08
N ALA A 43 -16.98 -7.50 15.70
CA ALA A 43 -16.69 -7.35 17.11
C ALA A 43 -16.20 -5.93 17.47
N ILE A 44 -15.30 -5.35 16.64
CA ILE A 44 -14.82 -3.97 16.82
C ILE A 44 -15.98 -2.97 16.68
N LYS A 45 -16.79 -3.07 15.63
CA LYS A 45 -17.93 -2.17 15.39
C LYS A 45 -18.95 -2.24 16.53
N ASN A 46 -19.34 -3.45 16.94
CA ASN A 46 -20.28 -3.65 18.05
C ASN A 46 -19.74 -3.08 19.37
N ARG A 47 -18.43 -3.22 19.64
CA ARG A 47 -17.83 -2.65 20.85
C ARG A 47 -17.75 -1.13 20.77
N ALA A 48 -17.38 -0.58 19.62
CA ALA A 48 -17.29 0.86 19.41
C ALA A 48 -18.66 1.53 19.57
N GLU A 49 -19.72 0.94 19.00
CA GLU A 49 -21.11 1.39 19.17
C GLU A 49 -21.52 1.43 20.65
N LYS A 50 -21.31 0.32 21.38
CA LYS A 50 -21.59 0.26 22.84
C LYS A 50 -20.86 1.32 23.65
N MET A 51 -19.67 1.73 23.20
CA MET A 51 -18.84 2.74 23.86
C MET A 51 -19.04 4.16 23.31
N GLY A 52 -19.94 4.35 22.32
CA GLY A 52 -20.17 5.64 21.68
C GLY A 52 -18.96 6.15 20.86
N VAL A 53 -18.12 5.25 20.35
CA VAL A 53 -16.94 5.56 19.53
C VAL A 53 -17.29 5.40 18.05
N ALA A 54 -17.02 6.43 17.25
CA ALA A 54 -17.25 6.38 15.81
C ALA A 54 -16.23 5.46 15.11
N VAL A 55 -16.69 4.73 14.09
CA VAL A 55 -15.87 3.86 13.25
C VAL A 55 -16.02 4.27 11.79
N PHE A 56 -14.90 4.53 11.12
CA PHE A 56 -14.87 4.90 9.70
C PHE A 56 -14.34 3.73 8.87
N ASP A 57 -15.09 3.39 7.81
CA ASP A 57 -14.63 2.45 6.80
C ASP A 57 -13.83 3.20 5.72
N VAL A 58 -12.61 2.72 5.47
CA VAL A 58 -11.64 3.32 4.55
C VAL A 58 -11.40 2.38 3.37
N ASN A 59 -11.27 2.93 2.16
CA ASN A 59 -10.88 2.15 1.00
C ASN A 59 -9.45 1.56 1.21
N PRO A 60 -9.25 0.23 1.09
CA PRO A 60 -7.95 -0.41 1.29
C PRO A 60 -6.95 -0.21 0.13
N ALA A 61 -7.35 0.42 -0.98
CA ALA A 61 -6.54 0.50 -2.19
C ALA A 61 -5.12 1.05 -1.91
N TYR A 62 -4.11 0.19 -2.11
CA TYR A 62 -2.68 0.52 -2.01
C TYR A 62 -2.17 1.04 -0.66
N THR A 63 -2.92 0.95 0.44
CA THR A 63 -2.52 1.52 1.74
C THR A 63 -1.16 1.03 2.22
N SER A 64 -0.88 -0.26 2.05
CA SER A 64 0.42 -0.86 2.40
C SER A 64 1.56 -0.36 1.50
N GLN A 65 1.30 -0.13 0.21
CA GLN A 65 2.33 0.35 -0.73
C GLN A 65 2.62 1.84 -0.52
N ILE A 66 1.57 2.63 -0.33
CA ILE A 66 1.65 4.05 0.03
C ILE A 66 2.41 4.22 1.34
N GLY A 67 2.09 3.40 2.35
CA GLY A 67 2.77 3.39 3.64
C GLY A 67 4.27 3.13 3.50
N LYS A 68 4.64 2.06 2.79
CA LYS A 68 6.03 1.70 2.50
C LYS A 68 6.80 2.84 1.85
N ILE A 69 6.23 3.42 0.80
CA ILE A 69 6.90 4.41 -0.04
C ILE A 69 6.99 5.78 0.67
N LYS A 70 5.88 6.29 1.23
CA LYS A 70 5.85 7.67 1.77
C LYS A 70 6.29 7.79 3.22
N TYR A 71 6.01 6.80 4.06
CA TYR A 71 6.00 7.00 5.51
C TYR A 71 6.98 6.10 6.26
N MET A 72 7.37 4.96 5.69
CA MET A 72 8.21 3.98 6.38
C MET A 72 9.61 4.52 6.71
N LYS A 73 10.37 4.99 5.72
CA LYS A 73 11.66 5.67 5.96
C LYS A 73 11.48 6.98 6.72
N ARG A 74 10.53 7.82 6.27
CA ARG A 74 10.33 9.17 6.79
C ARG A 74 10.02 9.20 8.29
N LEU A 75 9.27 8.22 8.79
CA LEU A 75 8.88 8.13 10.20
C LEU A 75 9.66 7.05 10.97
N GLY A 76 10.51 6.26 10.31
CA GLY A 76 11.24 5.15 10.94
C GLY A 76 10.32 4.05 11.51
N ILE A 77 9.13 3.86 10.93
CA ILE A 77 8.11 2.93 11.44
C ILE A 77 8.01 1.67 10.60
N SER A 78 7.46 0.60 11.18
CA SER A 78 7.22 -0.65 10.45
C SER A 78 6.19 -0.49 9.33
N ILE A 79 6.21 -1.43 8.37
CA ILE A 79 5.23 -1.50 7.28
C ILE A 79 3.76 -1.47 7.78
N HIS A 80 3.49 -2.16 8.89
CA HIS A 80 2.15 -2.25 9.45
C HIS A 80 1.71 -0.93 10.07
N GLN A 81 2.61 -0.27 10.80
CA GLN A 81 2.36 1.07 11.35
C GLN A 81 2.18 2.10 10.24
N ALA A 82 2.99 2.03 9.18
CA ALA A 82 2.87 2.91 8.02
C ALA A 82 1.54 2.73 7.28
N ALA A 83 1.08 1.48 7.12
CA ALA A 83 -0.25 1.21 6.57
C ALA A 83 -1.35 1.78 7.47
N SER A 84 -1.29 1.55 8.78
CA SER A 84 -2.23 2.13 9.76
C SER A 84 -2.26 3.65 9.71
N TYR A 85 -1.10 4.29 9.53
CA TYR A 85 -0.99 5.74 9.38
C TYR A 85 -1.72 6.24 8.12
N VAL A 86 -1.59 5.52 7.00
CA VAL A 86 -2.33 5.82 5.75
C VAL A 86 -3.84 5.69 5.96
N ILE A 87 -4.29 4.63 6.64
CA ILE A 87 -5.71 4.41 6.94
C ILE A 87 -6.27 5.57 7.76
N ALA A 88 -5.55 5.97 8.81
CA ALA A 88 -5.94 7.09 9.66
C ALA A 88 -6.03 8.40 8.87
N ARG A 89 -5.03 8.70 8.01
CA ARG A 89 -5.05 9.89 7.17
C ARG A 89 -6.22 9.92 6.20
N ARG A 90 -6.56 8.78 5.59
CA ARG A 90 -7.74 8.69 4.71
C ARG A 90 -9.05 8.90 5.47
N ALA A 91 -9.17 8.35 6.68
CA ALA A 91 -10.33 8.60 7.54
C ALA A 91 -10.47 10.09 7.92
N MET A 92 -9.36 10.81 8.01
CA MET A 92 -9.33 12.27 8.21
C MET A 92 -9.57 13.08 6.91
N GLY A 93 -9.82 12.42 5.76
CA GLY A 93 -10.11 13.09 4.49
C GLY A 93 -8.88 13.42 3.64
N PHE A 94 -7.66 13.05 4.04
CA PHE A 94 -6.48 13.27 3.21
C PHE A 94 -6.47 12.34 2.00
N LYS A 95 -6.26 12.94 0.82
CA LYS A 95 -6.01 12.20 -0.42
C LYS A 95 -4.56 11.75 -0.45
N GLU A 96 -4.33 10.44 -0.59
CA GLU A 96 -3.00 9.90 -0.70
C GLU A 96 -2.51 10.00 -2.15
N THR A 97 -2.13 11.20 -2.57
CA THR A 97 -1.53 11.45 -3.88
C THR A 97 -0.08 10.96 -3.93
N LEU A 98 0.39 10.73 -5.16
CA LEU A 98 1.76 10.34 -5.43
C LEU A 98 2.70 11.54 -5.15
N PRO A 99 3.87 11.33 -4.53
CA PRO A 99 4.87 12.39 -4.38
C PRO A 99 5.29 12.99 -5.74
N PRO A 100 5.50 14.32 -5.84
CA PRO A 100 5.93 14.99 -7.08
C PRO A 100 7.14 14.35 -7.76
N VAL A 101 8.11 13.91 -6.97
CA VAL A 101 9.33 13.25 -7.43
C VAL A 101 9.06 11.94 -8.18
N LEU A 102 7.96 11.25 -7.87
CA LEU A 102 7.55 10.03 -8.57
C LEU A 102 6.65 10.31 -9.78
N HIS A 103 6.13 11.54 -9.95
CA HIS A 103 5.35 11.89 -11.13
C HIS A 103 6.19 11.89 -12.40
N SER A 104 7.49 12.22 -12.34
CA SER A 104 8.40 12.17 -13.50
C SER A 104 8.59 10.76 -14.04
N LEU A 105 8.36 9.74 -13.22
CA LEU A 105 8.46 8.33 -13.64
C LEU A 105 7.21 7.81 -14.32
N LEU A 106 6.07 8.50 -14.19
CA LEU A 106 4.82 8.04 -14.76
C LEU A 106 4.82 8.19 -16.28
N PRO A 107 4.36 7.18 -17.02
CA PRO A 107 4.01 7.36 -18.44
C PRO A 107 2.94 8.44 -18.60
N GLU A 108 3.01 9.24 -19.66
CA GLU A 108 2.04 10.33 -19.95
C GLU A 108 0.58 9.87 -19.87
N LYS A 109 0.31 8.67 -20.39
CA LYS A 109 -1.01 8.02 -20.38
C LYS A 109 -1.58 7.80 -18.97
N ILE A 110 -0.72 7.67 -17.96
CA ILE A 110 -1.09 7.39 -16.56
C ILE A 110 -1.03 8.65 -15.72
N ALA A 111 -0.16 9.61 -16.06
CA ALA A 111 0.00 10.86 -15.33
C ALA A 111 -1.31 11.64 -15.21
N GLY A 112 -2.12 11.69 -16.28
CA GLY A 112 -3.44 12.35 -16.28
C GLY A 112 -4.58 11.57 -15.59
N LEU A 113 -4.35 10.32 -15.20
CA LEU A 113 -5.38 9.49 -14.57
C LEU A 113 -5.51 9.75 -13.07
N HIS A 114 -6.60 9.24 -12.48
CA HIS A 114 -6.84 9.29 -11.04
C HIS A 114 -5.67 8.65 -10.26
N HIS A 115 -5.33 9.23 -9.09
CA HIS A 115 -4.18 8.82 -8.27
C HIS A 115 -4.11 7.31 -7.95
N TRP A 116 -5.24 6.59 -7.91
CA TRP A 116 -5.22 5.13 -7.75
C TRP A 116 -4.59 4.39 -8.93
N ALA A 117 -4.79 4.86 -10.17
CA ALA A 117 -4.13 4.29 -11.34
C ALA A 117 -2.62 4.52 -11.31
N GLN A 118 -2.20 5.70 -10.84
CA GLN A 118 -0.80 6.05 -10.63
C GLN A 118 -0.17 5.13 -9.57
N TRP A 119 -0.84 4.94 -8.43
CA TRP A 119 -0.40 4.00 -7.39
C TRP A 119 -0.38 2.56 -7.86
N LYS A 120 -1.34 2.14 -8.69
CA LYS A 120 -1.34 0.80 -9.30
C LYS A 120 -0.06 0.57 -10.09
N TRP A 121 0.29 1.52 -10.96
CA TRP A 121 1.47 1.43 -11.80
C TRP A 121 2.75 1.39 -10.96
N ILE A 122 2.94 2.37 -10.07
CA ILE A 122 4.11 2.43 -9.17
C ILE A 122 4.22 1.16 -8.32
N SER A 123 3.11 0.71 -7.73
CA SER A 123 3.10 -0.51 -6.92
C SER A 123 3.48 -1.74 -7.74
N SER A 124 3.08 -1.79 -9.03
CA SER A 124 3.42 -2.90 -9.92
C SER A 124 4.90 -2.93 -10.30
N CYS A 125 5.53 -1.76 -10.39
CA CYS A 125 6.97 -1.65 -10.65
C CYS A 125 7.80 -2.11 -9.45
N LEU A 126 7.28 -1.94 -8.24
CA LEU A 126 7.99 -2.19 -6.98
C LEU A 126 7.56 -3.48 -6.28
N THR A 127 6.87 -4.40 -6.97
CA THR A 127 6.38 -5.65 -6.35
C THR A 127 7.50 -6.54 -5.83
N ASP A 128 8.62 -6.58 -6.55
CA ASP A 128 9.70 -7.53 -6.31
C ASP A 128 10.73 -7.00 -5.30
N VAL A 129 10.61 -5.72 -4.89
CA VAL A 129 11.52 -5.08 -3.95
C VAL A 129 11.22 -5.55 -2.53
N ARG A 130 12.26 -5.97 -1.81
CA ARG A 130 12.14 -6.42 -0.42
C ARG A 130 11.74 -5.25 0.49
N LYS A 131 10.99 -5.59 1.54
CA LYS A 131 10.46 -4.60 2.49
C LYS A 131 11.57 -3.75 3.12
N HIS A 132 12.71 -4.35 3.47
CA HIS A 132 13.80 -3.63 4.15
C HIS A 132 14.43 -2.55 3.25
N THR A 133 14.46 -2.75 1.94
CA THR A 133 15.04 -1.80 0.98
C THR A 133 14.28 -0.47 0.96
N PHE A 134 12.99 -0.48 1.29
CA PHE A 134 12.19 0.75 1.41
C PHE A 134 12.61 1.66 2.57
N TYR A 135 13.39 1.19 3.55
CA TYR A 135 14.01 2.09 4.54
C TYR A 135 15.14 2.94 3.94
N GLN A 136 15.66 2.57 2.78
CA GLN A 136 16.74 3.28 2.11
C GLN A 136 16.24 4.25 1.02
N ILE A 137 14.94 4.24 0.69
CA ILE A 137 14.35 5.03 -0.41
C ILE A 137 14.64 6.55 -0.32
N GLU A 138 15.03 7.19 -1.41
CA GLU A 138 15.42 8.62 -1.43
C GLU A 138 14.41 9.48 -2.19
N LEU A 139 13.25 9.71 -1.57
CA LEU A 139 12.18 10.53 -2.18
C LEU A 139 12.33 12.03 -1.96
N PHE A 140 13.14 12.46 -0.99
CA PHE A 140 13.22 13.87 -0.56
C PHE A 140 14.58 14.50 -0.90
N SER A 141 15.52 13.71 -1.39
CA SER A 141 16.86 14.18 -1.77
C SER A 141 16.97 14.59 -3.24
N CYS A 142 15.96 14.25 -4.06
CA CYS A 142 15.99 14.43 -5.51
C CYS A 142 14.80 15.29 -5.95
N ASP A 143 15.05 16.36 -6.71
CA ASP A 143 13.98 17.19 -7.29
C ASP A 143 13.25 16.49 -8.44
N LYS A 144 13.96 15.61 -9.16
CA LYS A 144 13.43 14.76 -10.24
C LYS A 144 14.17 13.43 -10.26
N ILE A 145 13.44 12.38 -10.65
CA ILE A 145 14.00 11.04 -10.87
C ILE A 145 13.60 10.57 -12.27
N ASP A 146 14.59 10.16 -13.06
CA ASP A 146 14.41 9.72 -14.45
C ASP A 146 14.31 8.19 -14.57
N SER A 147 14.77 7.47 -13.55
CA SER A 147 14.76 6.00 -13.52
C SER A 147 14.37 5.46 -12.16
N MET A 148 13.60 4.37 -12.14
CA MET A 148 13.21 3.70 -10.90
C MET A 148 14.41 3.24 -10.06
N ASN A 149 15.57 3.01 -10.67
CA ASN A 149 16.79 2.64 -9.93
C ASN A 149 17.34 3.78 -9.08
N GLN A 150 17.07 5.04 -9.43
CA GLN A 150 17.49 6.21 -8.66
C GLN A 150 16.64 6.42 -7.40
N LEU A 151 15.54 5.67 -7.20
CA LEU A 151 14.79 5.70 -5.93
C LEU A 151 15.61 5.19 -4.75
N PHE A 152 16.62 4.37 -5.00
CA PHE A 152 17.41 3.70 -3.98
C PHE A 152 18.89 4.02 -4.18
N PRO A 153 19.68 4.16 -3.09
CA PRO A 153 21.10 4.39 -3.22
C PRO A 153 21.80 3.19 -3.88
N GLN A 154 22.98 3.43 -4.46
CA GLN A 154 23.77 2.37 -5.08
C GLN A 154 24.08 1.26 -4.06
N GLY A 155 23.85 0.00 -4.42
CA GLY A 155 24.03 -1.16 -3.55
C GLY A 155 22.84 -1.51 -2.64
N ALA A 156 21.77 -0.71 -2.63
CA ALA A 156 20.56 -1.01 -1.86
C ALA A 156 19.75 -2.19 -2.42
N LEU A 157 19.76 -2.34 -3.74
CA LEU A 157 19.02 -3.37 -4.46
C LEU A 157 19.95 -4.55 -4.79
N SER A 158 19.45 -5.76 -4.58
CA SER A 158 20.08 -6.97 -5.11
C SER A 158 19.91 -7.08 -6.62
N ASP A 159 20.79 -7.83 -7.29
CA ASP A 159 20.74 -8.05 -8.74
C ASP A 159 19.39 -8.59 -9.22
N LEU A 160 18.75 -9.42 -8.40
CA LEU A 160 17.40 -9.95 -8.66
C LEU A 160 16.33 -8.86 -8.62
N GLU A 161 16.41 -7.93 -7.65
CA GLU A 161 15.48 -6.80 -7.53
C GLU A 161 15.67 -5.82 -8.68
N VAL A 162 16.92 -5.52 -9.05
CA VAL A 162 17.25 -4.68 -10.22
C VAL A 162 16.62 -5.29 -11.48
N LYS A 163 16.80 -6.60 -11.71
CA LYS A 163 16.19 -7.31 -12.85
C LYS A 163 14.65 -7.29 -12.80
N GLY A 164 14.05 -7.37 -11.62
CA GLY A 164 12.60 -7.26 -11.41
C GLY A 164 12.04 -5.89 -11.80
N LEU A 165 12.74 -4.81 -11.42
CA LEU A 165 12.38 -3.43 -11.80
C LEU A 165 12.37 -3.23 -13.33
N PHE A 166 13.32 -3.85 -14.05
CA PHE A 166 13.40 -3.77 -15.51
C PHE A 166 12.31 -4.56 -16.24
N LYS A 167 11.80 -5.67 -15.68
CA LYS A 167 10.74 -6.47 -16.32
C LYS A 167 9.43 -5.69 -16.50
N VAL A 168 9.18 -4.67 -15.68
CA VAL A 168 7.93 -3.91 -15.73
C VAL A 168 7.91 -2.91 -16.89
N LYS A 169 9.07 -2.40 -17.35
CA LYS A 169 9.17 -1.55 -18.56
C LYS A 169 8.71 -2.27 -19.84
N SER A 170 8.82 -3.60 -19.89
CA SER A 170 8.45 -4.42 -21.07
C SER A 170 7.02 -4.95 -21.07
N ARG A 171 6.22 -4.70 -20.01
CA ARG A 171 4.80 -5.11 -20.01
C ARG A 171 4.02 -4.15 -20.92
N LYS A 172 3.68 -4.61 -22.13
CA LYS A 172 2.78 -3.90 -23.04
C LYS A 172 1.54 -3.44 -22.27
N PRO A 173 1.08 -2.18 -22.43
CA PRO A 173 -0.18 -1.76 -21.86
C PRO A 173 -1.28 -2.65 -22.46
N ILE A 174 -2.07 -3.27 -21.58
CA ILE A 174 -3.25 -4.03 -21.99
C ILE A 174 -4.21 -3.01 -22.61
N ALA A 175 -4.51 -3.21 -23.90
CA ALA A 175 -5.48 -2.45 -24.67
C ALA A 175 -6.89 -2.59 -24.08
#